data_AF-A0A178IK33-F1
#
_entry.id   AF-A0A178IK33-F1
#
_cell.length_a   1.000
_cell.length_b   1.000
_cell.length_c   1.000
_cell.angle_alpha   90.00
_cell.angle_beta   90.00
_cell.angle_gamma   90.00
#
_symmetry.space_group_name_H-M   'P 1'
#
loop_
_entity.id
_entity.type
_entity.pdbx_description
1 polymer ?
#
loop_
_entity_poly.entity_id
_entity_poly.type
_entity_poly.pdbx_seq_one_letter_code
_entity_poly.pdbx_strand_id
1 'polypeptide(L)' 'MKGNWNVAKGKLKQAYASLTDDDLKYVDGQEDELIGRIQKRTGAERDEIVSVLRDCGC' A
#
# COMPACT_ATOMS: atom_id res chain seq x y z
N MET A 1 11.30 -7.63 -4.56
CA MET A 1 10.34 -6.78 -3.81
C MET A 1 10.15 -5.37 -4.40
N LYS A 2 11.19 -4.61 -4.81
CA LYS A 2 11.01 -3.24 -5.37
C LYS A 2 10.17 -3.12 -6.66
N GLY A 3 10.17 -4.13 -7.53
CA GLY A 3 9.43 -4.06 -8.81
C GLY A 3 7.91 -4.01 -8.65
N ASN A 4 7.36 -4.73 -7.67
CA ASN A 4 5.90 -4.88 -7.51
C ASN A 4 5.26 -3.75 -6.70
N TRP A 5 6.04 -3.07 -5.83
CA TRP A 5 5.53 -1.96 -5.02
C TRP A 5 4.96 -0.83 -5.88
N ASN A 6 5.63 -0.49 -6.99
CA ASN A 6 5.18 0.63 -7.83
C ASN A 6 3.81 0.36 -8.49
N VAL A 7 3.54 -0.90 -8.81
CA VAL A 7 2.23 -1.35 -9.34
C VAL A 7 1.18 -1.36 -8.24
N ALA A 8 1.49 -1.94 -7.08
CA ALA A 8 0.60 -1.96 -5.92
C ALA A 8 0.22 -0.55 -5.46
N LYS A 9 1.20 0.36 -5.39
CA LYS A 9 1.01 1.80 -5.16
C LYS A 9 0.07 2.42 -6.18
N GLY A 10 0.24 2.11 -7.47
CA GLY A 10 -0.64 2.60 -8.53
C GLY A 10 -2.10 2.15 -8.32
N LYS A 11 -2.31 0.86 -8.05
CA LYS A 11 -3.63 0.29 -7.74
C LYS A 11 -4.27 0.96 -6.52
N LEU A 12 -3.53 1.10 -5.42
CA LEU A 12 -4.01 1.77 -4.21
C LEU A 12 -4.39 3.23 -4.47
N LYS A 13 -3.59 3.95 -5.25
CA LYS A 13 -3.86 5.35 -5.58
C LYS A 13 -5.09 5.52 -6.49
N GLN A 14 -5.35 4.54 -7.36
CA GLN A 14 -6.57 4.51 -8.18
C GLN A 14 -7.80 4.12 -7.36
N ALA A 15 -7.67 3.16 -6.44
CA ALA A 15 -8.77 2.73 -5.55
C ALA A 15 -9.13 3.81 -4.51
N TYR A 16 -8.12 4.51 -3.99
CA TYR A 16 -8.29 5.53 -2.96
C TYR A 16 -7.71 6.87 -3.43
N ALA A 17 -8.58 7.74 -3.95
CA ALA A 17 -8.22 9.11 -4.33
C ALA A 17 -7.66 9.96 -3.15
N SER A 18 -7.92 9.52 -1.92
CA SER A 18 -7.44 10.13 -0.67
C SER A 18 -5.96 9.85 -0.37
N LEU A 19 -5.37 8.85 -1.04
CA LEU A 19 -3.96 8.49 -0.85
C LEU A 19 -3.06 9.35 -1.72
N THR A 20 -2.03 9.91 -1.09
CA THR A 20 -0.99 10.66 -1.79
C THR A 20 0.29 9.84 -1.90
N ASP A 21 1.18 10.26 -2.80
CA ASP A 21 2.47 9.59 -3.03
C ASP A 21 3.32 9.48 -1.76
N ASP A 22 3.13 10.40 -0.82
CA ASP A 22 3.82 10.47 0.47
C ASP A 22 3.34 9.40 1.46
N ASP A 23 2.07 9.00 1.39
CA ASP A 23 1.51 7.91 2.23
C ASP A 23 1.85 6.54 1.70
N LEU A 24 2.03 6.47 0.38
CA LEU A 24 2.47 5.28 -0.34
C LEU A 24 4.01 5.27 -0.47
N LYS A 25 4.71 5.96 0.43
CA LYS A 25 6.17 5.99 0.45
C LYS A 25 6.69 4.78 1.23
N TYR A 26 7.00 3.72 0.49
CA TYR A 26 7.68 2.56 1.07
C TYR A 26 9.07 2.92 1.56
N VAL A 27 9.34 2.64 2.83
CA VAL A 27 10.67 2.67 3.43
C VAL A 27 11.01 1.24 3.84
N ASP A 28 12.19 0.78 3.43
CA ASP A 28 12.69 -0.56 3.72
C ASP A 28 12.71 -0.79 5.24
N GLY A 29 12.05 -1.86 5.70
CA GLY A 29 11.88 -2.17 7.12
C GLY A 29 10.70 -1.48 7.82
N GLN A 30 9.92 -0.63 7.14
CA GLN A 30 8.75 0.06 7.70
C GLN A 30 7.42 -0.35 7.04
N GLU A 31 7.32 -1.60 6.59
CA GLU A 31 6.10 -2.15 6.00
C GLU A 31 4.89 -2.03 6.92
N ASP A 32 5.08 -2.33 8.20
CA ASP A 32 4.02 -2.27 9.20
C ASP A 32 3.50 -0.83 9.44
N GLU A 33 4.40 0.14 9.45
CA GLU A 33 4.05 1.56 9.60
C GLU A 33 3.32 2.09 8.36
N LEU A 34 3.80 1.70 7.18
CA LEU A 34 3.20 2.06 5.90
C LEU A 34 1.76 1.55 5.80
N ILE A 35 1.54 0.27 6.11
CA ILE A 35 0.23 -0.35 6.14
C ILE A 35 -0.69 0.37 7.15
N GLY A 36 -0.18 0.69 8.34
CA GLY A 36 -0.93 1.42 9.37
C GLY A 36 -1.32 2.84 8.95
N ARG A 37 -0.46 3.56 8.23
CA ARG A 37 -0.76 4.89 7.67
C ARG A 37 -1.86 4.82 6.61
N ILE A 38 -1.73 3.89 5.67
CA ILE A 38 -2.69 3.69 4.59
C ILE A 38 -4.05 3.37 5.20
N GLN A 39 -4.11 2.41 6.11
CA GLN A 39 -5.33 2.04 6.85
C GLN A 39 -5.97 3.24 7.55
N LYS A 40 -5.19 4.09 8.23
CA LYS A 40 -5.73 5.28 8.92
C LYS A 40 -6.29 6.35 7.98
N ARG A 41 -5.71 6.50 6.78
CA ARG A 41 -6.16 7.50 5.80
C ARG A 41 -7.35 7.03 4.97
N THR A 42 -7.32 5.78 4.51
CA THR A 42 -8.37 5.25 3.64
C THR A 42 -9.53 4.65 4.43
N GLY A 43 -9.28 4.24 5.68
CA GLY A 43 -10.19 3.38 6.43
C GLY A 43 -10.24 1.95 5.88
N ALA A 44 -9.37 1.59 4.93
CA ALA A 44 -9.33 0.26 4.34
C ALA A 44 -8.81 -0.77 5.33
N GLU A 45 -9.27 -2.01 5.18
CA GLU A 45 -8.77 -3.08 6.01
C GLU A 45 -7.31 -3.40 5.73
N ARG A 46 -6.62 -3.78 6.80
CA ARG A 46 -5.21 -4.16 6.74
C ARG A 46 -4.99 -5.32 5.76
N ASP A 47 -5.96 -6.25 5.70
CA ASP A 47 -5.96 -7.39 4.79
C ASP A 47 -6.04 -6.96 3.33
N GLU A 48 -6.88 -5.98 2.99
CA GLU A 48 -7.01 -5.46 1.62
C GLU A 48 -5.71 -4.82 1.15
N ILE A 49 -5.08 -4.01 2.00
CA ILE A 49 -3.79 -3.38 1.73
C ILE A 49 -2.72 -4.47 1.57
N VAL A 50 -2.64 -5.41 2.50
CA VAL A 50 -1.70 -6.53 2.45
C VAL A 50 -1.92 -7.40 1.22
N SER A 51 -3.16 -7.62 0.79
CA SER A 51 -3.52 -8.39 -0.39
C SER A 51 -3.00 -7.72 -1.66
N VAL A 52 -3.18 -6.40 -1.79
CA VAL A 52 -2.62 -5.62 -2.91
C VAL A 52 -1.08 -5.62 -2.91
N LEU A 53 -0.45 -5.65 -1.73
CA LEU A 53 1.00 -5.76 -1.58
C LEU A 53 1.54 -7.18 -1.82
N ARG A 54 0.75 -8.20 -1.46
CA ARG A 54 1.03 -9.63 -1.62
C ARG A 54 0.59 -10.20 -2.96
N ASP A 55 -0.05 -9.43 -3.85
CA ASP A 55 -0.45 -9.79 -5.22
C ASP A 55 0.76 -10.03 -6.16
N CYS A 56 1.68 -10.87 -5.71
CA CYS A 56 2.74 -11.50 -6.49
C CYS A 56 3.02 -12.84 -5.81
N GLY A 57 2.26 -13.87 -6.19
CA GLY A 57 2.52 -15.22 -5.72
C GLY A 57 1.35 -16.19 -5.82
N CYS A 58 0.86 -16.43 -7.04
CA CYS A 58 0.70 -17.79 -7.54
C CYS A 58 0.98 -17.78 -9.03
#